data_AF-Q28ML2-F1
#
_entry.id   AF-Q28ML2-F1
#
_cell.length_a   1.000
_cell.length_b   1.000
_cell.length_c   1.000
_cell.angle_alpha   90.00
_cell.angle_beta   90.00
_cell.angle_gamma   90.00
#
_symmetry.space_group_name_H-M   'P 1'
#
loop_
_entity.id
_entity.type
_entity.pdbx_description
1 polymer ?
#
loop_
_entity_poly.entity_id
_entity_poly.type
_entity_poly.pdbx_seq_one_letter_code
_entity_poly.pdbx_strand_id
1 'polypeptide(L)'
;MTHDRDDALDAMFAQAREEGPSPDLMARVLADADAVQAKARPVVAPVRESWWAGLLQGLGGWSAVSGITAAGVMGLALGLYSPDTLSGLWDSDTLSLGYGTIEFTPDLGDLWTEDGDV
;
A
#
# COMPACT_ATOMS: atom_id res chain seq x y z
N MET A 1 -0.46 -3.45 15.86
CA MET A 1 0.41 -2.29 15.58
C MET A 1 0.31 -1.76 14.14
N THR A 2 -0.08 -2.55 13.12
CA THR A 2 -0.38 -1.98 11.77
C THR A 2 -1.78 -1.36 11.69
N HIS A 3 -2.77 -1.95 12.36
CA HIS A 3 -4.14 -1.40 12.40
C HIS A 3 -4.20 0.01 12.99
N ASP A 4 -3.44 0.30 14.05
CA ASP A 4 -3.40 1.63 14.65
C ASP A 4 -2.87 2.72 13.69
N ARG A 5 -1.99 2.33 12.76
CA ARG A 5 -1.47 3.23 11.72
C ARG A 5 -2.48 3.43 10.60
N ASP A 6 -3.16 2.36 10.18
CA ASP A 6 -4.19 2.42 9.14
C ASP A 6 -5.38 3.27 9.63
N ASP A 7 -5.80 3.11 10.88
CA ASP A 7 -6.86 3.91 11.51
C ASP A 7 -6.49 5.41 11.59
N ALA A 8 -5.21 5.71 11.87
CA ALA A 8 -4.72 7.08 11.88
C ALA A 8 -4.69 7.69 10.47
N LEU A 9 -4.31 6.93 9.45
CA LEU A 9 -4.34 7.36 8.05
C LEU A 9 -5.77 7.59 7.58
N ASP A 10 -6.69 6.70 7.92
CA ASP A 10 -8.10 6.84 7.59
C ASP A 10 -8.71 8.09 8.23
N ALA A 11 -8.34 8.42 9.47
CA ALA A 11 -8.75 9.66 10.13
C ALA A 11 -8.20 10.91 9.40
N MET A 12 -6.93 10.89 8.98
CA MET A 12 -6.33 11.99 8.20
C MET A 12 -6.98 12.15 6.82
N PHE A 13 -7.31 11.05 6.14
CA PHE A 13 -8.02 11.10 4.87
C PHE A 13 -9.48 11.53 5.02
N ALA A 14 -10.14 11.15 6.11
CA ALA A 14 -11.50 11.63 6.43
C ALA A 14 -11.49 13.15 6.58
N GLN A 15 -10.55 13.70 7.34
CA GLN A 15 -10.39 15.14 7.52
C GLN A 15 -10.08 15.87 6.19
N ALA A 16 -9.18 15.31 5.36
CA ALA A 16 -8.86 15.89 4.06
C ALA A 16 -10.05 15.89 3.07
N ARG A 17 -11.02 14.98 3.22
CA ARG A 17 -12.23 14.94 2.37
C ARG A 17 -13.25 16.02 2.72
N GLU A 18 -13.22 16.54 3.94
CA GLU A 18 -14.09 17.64 4.36
C GLU A 18 -13.71 18.96 3.66
N GLU A 19 -12.41 19.13 3.36
CA GLU A 19 -11.88 20.26 2.60
C GLU A 19 -11.91 19.98 1.09
N GLY A 20 -13.09 20.15 0.49
CA GLY A 20 -13.28 20.03 -0.95
C GLY A 20 -12.56 21.14 -1.74
N PRO A 21 -12.25 20.90 -3.03
CA PRO A 21 -11.67 21.90 -3.91
C PRO A 21 -12.59 23.13 -4.03
N SER A 22 -11.99 24.31 -4.18
CA SER A 22 -12.77 25.54 -4.30
C SER A 22 -13.66 25.51 -5.56
N PRO A 23 -14.85 26.15 -5.53
CA PRO A 23 -15.73 26.21 -6.70
C PRO A 23 -15.06 26.83 -7.93
N ASP A 24 -14.17 27.82 -7.73
CA ASP A 24 -13.40 28.46 -8.81
C ASP A 24 -12.39 27.49 -9.45
N LEU A 25 -11.67 26.71 -8.63
CA LEU A 25 -10.78 25.67 -9.14
C LEU A 25 -11.57 24.64 -9.95
N MET A 26 -12.72 24.19 -9.42
CA MET A 26 -13.55 23.21 -10.10
C MET A 26 -14.07 23.74 -11.45
N ALA A 27 -14.53 25.00 -11.49
CA ALA A 27 -14.97 25.63 -12.73
C ALA A 27 -13.84 25.70 -13.78
N ARG A 28 -12.61 26.01 -13.36
CA ARG A 28 -11.44 26.02 -14.26
C ARG A 28 -11.07 24.62 -14.76
N VAL A 29 -11.10 23.62 -13.89
CA VAL A 29 -10.83 22.22 -14.25
C VAL A 29 -11.86 21.73 -15.27
N LEU A 30 -13.14 22.04 -15.07
CA LEU A 30 -14.19 21.66 -16.01
C LEU A 30 -14.05 22.38 -17.35
N ALA A 31 -13.72 23.68 -17.36
CA ALA A 31 -13.48 24.42 -18.59
C ALA A 31 -12.27 23.87 -19.37
N ASP A 32 -11.21 23.46 -18.68
CA ASP A 32 -10.04 22.83 -19.30
C ASP A 32 -10.40 21.43 -19.84
N ALA A 33 -11.15 20.64 -19.06
CA ALA A 33 -11.64 19.34 -19.49
C ALA A 33 -12.50 19.45 -20.76
N ASP A 34 -13.40 20.42 -20.84
CA ASP A 34 -14.21 20.68 -22.04
C ASP A 34 -13.33 21.07 -23.23
N ALA A 35 -12.30 21.90 -23.02
CA ALA A 35 -11.37 22.28 -24.07
C ALA A 35 -10.53 21.09 -24.59
N VAL A 36 -10.18 20.16 -23.71
CA VAL A 36 -9.47 18.92 -24.06
C VAL A 36 -10.43 17.92 -24.74
N GLN A 37 -11.64 17.75 -24.22
CA GLN A 37 -12.67 16.86 -24.79
C GLN A 37 -13.10 17.32 -26.19
N ALA A 38 -13.26 18.62 -26.41
CA ALA A 38 -13.57 19.17 -27.73
C ALA A 38 -12.43 18.92 -28.75
N LYS A 39 -11.18 18.82 -28.29
CA LYS A 39 -10.01 18.49 -29.11
C LYS A 39 -9.81 16.98 -29.26
N ALA A 40 -10.30 16.19 -28.32
CA ALA A 40 -10.33 14.74 -28.42
C ALA A 40 -11.34 14.36 -29.49
N ARG A 41 -10.87 14.17 -30.72
CA ARG A 41 -11.67 13.57 -31.79
C ARG A 41 -12.24 12.25 -31.24
N PRO A 42 -13.56 11.99 -31.30
CA PRO A 42 -14.10 10.70 -30.91
C PRO A 42 -13.39 9.65 -31.75
N VAL A 43 -12.64 8.77 -31.07
CA VAL A 43 -12.05 7.62 -31.72
C VAL A 43 -13.22 6.71 -32.06
N VAL A 44 -13.82 6.91 -33.22
CA VAL A 44 -14.71 5.91 -33.82
C VAL A 44 -13.80 4.79 -34.29
N ALA A 45 -13.45 3.92 -33.36
CA ALA A 45 -12.79 2.68 -33.64
C ALA A 45 -13.86 1.58 -33.69
N PRO A 46 -14.24 1.05 -34.86
CA PRO A 46 -14.74 -0.30 -34.93
C PRO A 46 -13.53 -1.23 -34.83
N VAL A 47 -12.87 -1.25 -33.69
CA VAL A 47 -11.85 -2.28 -33.44
C VAL A 47 -12.64 -3.46 -32.94
N ARG A 48 -12.62 -4.56 -33.70
CA ARG A 48 -13.06 -5.86 -33.20
C ARG A 48 -12.35 -6.04 -31.87
N GLU A 49 -13.08 -5.86 -30.77
CA GLU A 49 -12.50 -5.97 -29.43
C GLU A 49 -11.84 -7.34 -29.40
N SER A 50 -10.51 -7.32 -29.24
CA SER A 50 -9.76 -8.54 -29.00
C SER A 50 -10.44 -9.22 -27.82
N TRP A 51 -10.75 -10.51 -27.92
CA TRP A 51 -11.39 -11.24 -26.81
C TRP A 51 -10.58 -11.09 -25.51
N TRP A 52 -9.25 -10.95 -25.63
CA TRP A 52 -8.35 -10.62 -24.53
C TRP A 52 -8.55 -9.21 -23.97
N ALA A 53 -8.86 -8.23 -24.81
CA ALA A 53 -9.19 -6.87 -24.35
C ALA A 53 -10.50 -6.87 -23.55
N GLY A 54 -11.52 -7.60 -24.00
CA GLY A 54 -12.76 -7.78 -23.25
C GLY A 54 -12.55 -8.49 -21.90
N LEU A 55 -11.68 -9.51 -21.86
CA LEU A 55 -11.30 -10.19 -20.63
C LEU A 55 -10.56 -9.25 -19.66
N LEU A 56 -9.60 -8.47 -20.16
CA LEU A 56 -8.89 -7.48 -19.35
C LEU A 56 -9.85 -6.40 -18.84
N GLN A 57 -10.77 -5.91 -19.67
CA GLN A 57 -11.79 -4.94 -19.27
C GLN A 57 -12.68 -5.50 -18.15
N GLY A 58 -13.09 -6.77 -18.24
CA GLY A 58 -13.88 -7.46 -17.21
C GLY A 58 -13.13 -7.70 -15.90
N LEU A 59 -11.79 -7.78 -15.94
CA LEU A 59 -10.93 -7.96 -14.77
C LEU A 59 -10.45 -6.64 -14.14
N GLY A 60 -10.88 -5.48 -14.65
CA GLY A 60 -10.50 -4.15 -14.14
C GLY A 60 -9.55 -3.34 -15.04
N GLY A 61 -9.40 -3.75 -16.29
CA GLY A 61 -8.64 -3.04 -17.33
C GLY A 61 -7.13 -3.04 -17.07
N TRP A 62 -6.52 -1.85 -17.20
CA TRP A 62 -5.07 -1.66 -17.03
C TRP A 62 -4.57 -2.06 -15.62
N SER A 63 -5.42 -1.96 -14.60
CA SER A 63 -5.07 -2.39 -13.23
C SER A 63 -4.86 -3.90 -13.10
N ALA A 64 -5.56 -4.72 -13.90
CA ALA A 64 -5.31 -6.15 -13.92
C ALA A 64 -3.94 -6.46 -14.54
N VAL A 65 -3.54 -5.71 -15.57
CA VAL A 65 -2.23 -5.85 -16.23
C VAL A 65 -1.09 -5.47 -15.29
N SER A 66 -1.24 -4.39 -14.52
CA SER A 66 -0.22 -3.98 -13.54
C SER A 66 -0.05 -5.03 -12.44
N GLY A 67 -1.15 -5.62 -11.95
CA GLY A 67 -1.10 -6.71 -10.97
C GLY A 67 -0.38 -7.95 -11.47
N ILE A 68 -0.68 -8.42 -12.68
CA ILE A 68 -0.01 -9.59 -13.29
C ILE A 68 1.48 -9.31 -13.49
N THR A 69 1.83 -8.10 -13.95
CA THR A 69 3.23 -7.69 -14.13
C THR A 69 3.97 -7.67 -12.80
N ALA A 70 3.39 -7.07 -11.75
CA ALA A 70 3.97 -7.03 -10.42
C ALA A 70 4.15 -8.44 -9.83
N ALA A 71 3.16 -9.32 -9.98
CA ALA A 71 3.24 -10.71 -9.54
C ALA A 71 4.35 -11.48 -10.28
N GLY A 72 4.51 -11.25 -11.59
CA GLY A 72 5.59 -11.83 -12.39
C GLY A 72 6.97 -11.36 -11.94
N VAL A 73 7.14 -10.06 -11.69
CA VAL A 73 8.40 -9.50 -11.16
C VAL A 73 8.70 -10.05 -9.77
N MET A 74 7.69 -10.16 -8.91
CA MET A 74 7.85 -10.73 -7.57
C MET A 74 8.21 -12.21 -7.62
N GLY A 75 7.56 -12.98 -8.50
CA GLY A 75 7.91 -14.39 -8.72
C GLY A 75 9.32 -14.58 -9.27
N LEU A 76 9.77 -13.70 -10.17
CA LEU A 76 11.15 -13.70 -10.66
C LEU A 76 12.14 -13.33 -9.58
N ALA A 77 11.85 -12.31 -8.76
CA ALA A 77 12.69 -11.95 -7.63
C ALA A 77 12.85 -13.17 -6.71
N LEU A 78 11.74 -13.73 -6.23
CA LEU A 78 11.74 -14.90 -5.34
C LEU A 78 12.42 -16.13 -5.96
N GLY A 79 12.26 -16.35 -7.27
CA GLY A 79 12.86 -17.49 -7.97
C GLY A 79 14.37 -17.37 -8.19
N LEU A 80 14.92 -16.15 -8.19
CA LEU A 80 16.35 -15.90 -8.37
C LEU A 80 17.13 -15.82 -7.05
N TYR A 81 16.45 -15.64 -5.91
CA TYR A 81 17.08 -15.64 -4.60
C TYR A 81 17.38 -17.06 -4.11
N SER A 82 18.60 -17.30 -3.60
CA SER A 82 18.99 -18.56 -2.96
C SER A 82 18.25 -18.71 -1.62
N PRO A 83 17.85 -19.93 -1.18
CA PRO A 83 17.18 -20.13 0.11
C PRO A 83 17.89 -19.46 1.29
N ASP A 84 19.22 -19.37 1.27
CA ASP A 84 20.02 -18.73 2.32
C ASP A 84 19.79 -17.20 2.43
N THR A 85 19.43 -16.55 1.32
CA THR A 85 19.09 -15.12 1.30
C THR A 85 17.67 -14.87 1.79
N LEU A 86 16.75 -15.81 1.56
CA LEU A 86 15.43 -15.79 2.17
C LEU A 86 15.57 -16.05 3.68
N SER A 87 16.30 -17.08 4.10
CA SER A 87 16.52 -17.36 5.53
C SER A 87 17.18 -16.18 6.23
N GLY A 88 18.14 -15.48 5.61
CA GLY A 88 18.69 -14.24 6.15
C GLY A 88 17.66 -13.09 6.26
N LEU A 89 16.66 -13.01 5.37
CA LEU A 89 15.57 -12.04 5.47
C LEU A 89 14.56 -12.39 6.59
N TRP A 90 14.31 -13.69 6.80
CA TRP A 90 13.45 -14.22 7.86
C TRP A 90 14.12 -14.25 9.24
N ASP A 91 15.44 -14.41 9.28
CA ASP A 91 16.30 -14.46 10.48
C ASP A 91 16.86 -13.08 10.85
N SER A 92 16.93 -12.14 9.90
CA SER A 92 17.33 -10.78 10.23
C SER A 92 16.25 -10.06 11.03
N ASP A 93 16.69 -9.40 12.09
CA ASP A 93 16.03 -8.32 12.84
C ASP A 93 15.47 -7.18 11.96
N THR A 94 15.43 -7.29 10.63
CA THR A 94 14.89 -6.26 9.75
C THR A 94 13.37 -6.32 9.60
N LEU A 95 12.74 -7.47 9.90
CA LEU A 95 11.32 -7.53 10.27
C LEU A 95 11.09 -7.25 11.77
N SER A 96 12.13 -6.94 12.54
CA SER A 96 11.97 -6.20 13.79
C SER A 96 11.63 -4.76 13.42
N LEU A 97 10.35 -4.50 13.18
CA LEU A 97 9.79 -3.17 13.19
C LEU A 97 9.88 -2.63 14.63
N GLY A 98 11.09 -2.27 15.09
CA GLY A 98 11.34 -1.44 16.26
C GLY A 98 10.51 -1.77 17.50
N TYR A 99 10.22 -3.04 17.77
CA TYR A 99 9.87 -3.44 19.12
C TYR A 99 11.20 -3.43 19.87
N GLY A 100 11.51 -2.27 20.47
CA GLY A 100 12.50 -2.26 21.54
C GLY A 100 12.08 -3.38 22.48
N THR A 101 12.92 -4.41 22.57
CA THR A 101 12.86 -5.39 23.64
C THR A 101 13.09 -4.60 24.93
N ILE A 102 12.03 -3.95 25.43
CA ILE A 102 11.94 -3.64 26.84
C ILE A 102 11.89 -5.02 27.45
N GLU A 103 13.07 -5.49 27.83
CA GLU A 103 13.27 -6.66 28.66
C GLU A 103 12.46 -6.41 29.92
N PHE A 104 11.21 -6.86 29.90
CA PHE A 104 10.32 -6.85 31.05
C PHE A 104 10.69 -8.04 31.92
N THR A 105 11.97 -8.15 32.29
CA THR A 105 12.31 -8.83 33.52
C THR A 105 12.18 -7.77 34.60
N PRO A 106 11.11 -7.75 35.42
CA PRO A 106 11.24 -7.10 36.71
C PRO A 106 12.46 -7.75 37.36
N ASP A 107 13.40 -6.95 37.86
CA ASP A 107 14.55 -7.47 38.58
C ASP A 107 14.02 -8.27 39.78
N LEU A 108 13.98 -9.59 39.63
CA LEU A 108 13.50 -10.51 40.65
C LEU A 108 14.41 -10.51 41.89
N GLY A 109 15.60 -9.88 41.80
CA GLY A 109 16.50 -9.63 42.91
C GLY A 109 15.93 -8.66 43.94
N ASP A 110 15.23 -7.61 43.51
CA ASP A 110 14.60 -6.63 44.42
C ASP A 110 13.40 -7.23 45.16
N LEU A 111 12.74 -8.24 44.58
CA LEU A 111 11.60 -8.92 45.20
C LEU A 111 12.03 -9.93 46.29
N TRP A 112 13.28 -10.37 46.28
CA TRP A 112 13.84 -11.30 47.28
C TRP A 112 14.68 -10.63 48.36
N THR A 113 15.03 -9.35 48.20
CA THR A 113 15.95 -8.66 49.11
C THR A 113 15.22 -7.85 50.19
N GLU A 114 13.92 -7.60 50.07
CA GLU A 114 13.13 -6.73 50.98
C GLU A 114 12.39 -7.48 52.13
N ASP A 115 12.72 -8.75 52.46
CA ASP A 115 12.04 -9.46 53.57
C ASP A 115 12.98 -10.30 54.46
N GLY A 116 14.19 -9.79 54.72
CA GLY A 116 15.23 -10.52 55.47
C GLY A 116 15.81 -9.81 56.69
N ASP A 117 15.11 -8.84 57.29
CA ASP A 117 15.45 -8.31 58.62
C ASP A 117 14.87 -9.23 59.71
N VAL A 118 15.68 -10.22 60.16
CA VAL A 118 15.81 -10.71 61.57
C VAL A 118 17.08 -11.54 61.77
#